data_AF-A0A922ZG90-F1
#
_entry.id   AF-A0A922ZG90-F1
#
_cell.length_a   1.000
_cell.length_b   1.000
_cell.length_c   1.000
_cell.angle_alpha   90.00
_cell.angle_beta   90.00
_cell.angle_gamma   90.00
#
_symmetry.space_group_name_H-M   'P 1'
#
loop_
_entity.id
_entity.type
_entity.pdbx_description
1 polymer ?
#
loop_
_entity_poly.entity_id
_entity_poly.type
_entity_poly.pdbx_seq_one_letter_code
_entity_poly.pdbx_strand_id
1 'polypeptide(L)'
;MQGLLGVVGFLAFLAFAIAQLAVGYAGIDHELGVGWAWAALIVAFLFRFTLPITIGSFFGAMNVLGWHWALAAIFAAPGLLLVIPGVIASIFSLVKR
;
A
#
# COMPACT_ATOMS: atom_id res chain seq x y z
N MET A 1 -30.50 6.67 -3.25
CA MET A 1 -29.32 6.21 -4.03
C MET A 1 -27.99 6.62 -3.42
N GLN A 2 -27.85 7.83 -2.86
CA GLN A 2 -26.59 8.29 -2.23
C GLN A 2 -26.11 7.44 -1.04
N GLY A 3 -27.01 7.01 -0.15
CA GLY A 3 -26.65 6.16 1.00
C GLY A 3 -26.13 4.78 0.62
N LEU A 4 -26.70 4.14 -0.41
CA LEU A 4 -26.24 2.84 -0.91
C LEU A 4 -24.83 2.94 -1.50
N LEU A 5 -24.56 3.99 -2.30
CA LEU A 5 -23.22 4.24 -2.85
C LEU A 5 -22.18 4.47 -1.75
N GLY A 6 -22.55 5.18 -0.67
CA GLY A 6 -21.68 5.39 0.49
C GLY A 6 -21.33 4.08 1.21
N VAL A 7 -22.32 3.21 1.45
CA VAL A 7 -22.10 1.90 2.10
C VAL A 7 -21.24 1.00 1.23
N VAL A 8 -21.51 0.92 -0.07
CA VAL A 8 -20.71 0.11 -1.01
C VAL A 8 -19.28 0.61 -1.08
N GLY A 9 -19.08 1.94 -1.18
CA GLY A 9 -17.74 2.54 -1.18
C GLY A 9 -16.97 2.25 0.10
N PHE A 10 -17.62 2.37 1.26
CA PHE A 10 -17.01 2.05 2.55
C PHE A 10 -16.58 0.57 2.63
N LEU A 11 -17.45 -0.35 2.23
CA LEU A 11 -17.15 -1.78 2.24
C LEU A 11 -16.00 -2.13 1.28
N ALA A 12 -15.98 -1.52 0.09
CA ALA A 12 -14.90 -1.71 -0.87
C ALA A 12 -13.56 -1.20 -0.31
N PHE A 13 -13.56 -0.03 0.32
CA PHE A 13 -12.36 0.54 0.94
C PHE A 13 -11.87 -0.31 2.11
N LEU A 14 -12.78 -0.81 2.94
CA LEU A 14 -12.44 -1.69 4.05
C LEU A 14 -11.86 -3.02 3.57
N ALA A 15 -12.47 -3.63 2.56
CA ALA A 15 -11.95 -4.85 1.94
C ALA A 15 -10.56 -4.62 1.34
N PHE A 16 -10.35 -3.48 0.68
CA PHE A 16 -9.04 -3.10 0.15
C PHE A 16 -8.00 -2.92 1.27
N ALA A 17 -8.34 -2.24 2.37
CA ALA A 17 -7.44 -2.07 3.50
C ALA A 17 -7.04 -3.41 4.14
N ILE A 18 -8.00 -4.33 4.30
CA ILE A 18 -7.73 -5.68 4.81
C ILE A 18 -6.84 -6.47 3.84
N ALA A 19 -7.11 -6.40 2.54
CA ALA A 19 -6.28 -7.05 1.53
C ALA A 19 -4.84 -6.50 1.56
N GLN A 20 -4.67 -5.20 1.71
CA GLN A 20 -3.36 -4.56 1.79
C GLN A 20 -2.57 -5.01 3.04
N LEU A 21 -3.25 -5.18 4.18
CA LEU A 21 -2.65 -5.75 5.39
C LEU A 21 -2.28 -7.24 5.21
N ALA A 22 -3.17 -8.04 4.63
CA ALA A 22 -2.95 -9.47 4.45
C ALA A 22 -1.80 -9.76 3.46
N VAL A 23 -1.81 -9.08 2.32
CA VAL A 23 -0.71 -9.15 1.34
C VAL A 23 0.57 -8.55 1.92
N GLY A 24 0.45 -7.50 2.74
CA GLY A 24 1.57 -6.93 3.49
C GLY A 24 2.26 -7.91 4.42
N TYR A 25 1.47 -8.62 5.22
CA TYR A 25 1.98 -9.69 6.08
C TYR A 25 2.60 -10.82 5.25
N ALA A 26 1.90 -11.31 4.22
CA ALA A 26 2.38 -12.40 3.38
C ALA A 26 3.70 -12.06 2.66
N GLY A 27 3.87 -10.82 2.21
CA GLY A 27 5.12 -10.39 1.59
C GLY A 27 6.29 -10.34 2.58
N ILE A 28 6.06 -9.87 3.80
CA ILE A 28 7.13 -9.83 4.82
C ILE A 28 7.48 -11.24 5.28
N ASP A 29 6.48 -12.12 5.45
CA ASP A 29 6.70 -13.52 5.78
C ASP A 29 7.53 -14.24 4.70
N HIS A 30 7.26 -13.95 3.43
CA HIS A 30 8.00 -14.55 2.32
C HIS A 30 9.46 -14.07 2.23
N GLU A 31 9.71 -12.77 2.45
CA GLU A 31 11.05 -12.18 2.27
C GLU A 31 11.93 -12.24 3.53
N LEU A 32 11.33 -12.01 4.70
CA LEU A 32 12.04 -11.85 5.97
C LEU A 32 11.68 -12.91 7.01
N GLY A 33 10.60 -13.68 6.79
CA GLY A 33 10.12 -14.72 7.69
C GLY A 33 9.11 -14.22 8.72
N VAL A 34 8.43 -15.19 9.34
CA VAL A 34 7.23 -14.95 10.16
C VAL A 34 7.46 -14.01 11.35
N GLY A 35 8.65 -14.05 11.96
CA GLY A 35 8.99 -13.19 13.10
C GLY A 35 9.00 -11.71 12.74
N TRP A 36 9.50 -11.38 11.55
CA TRP A 36 9.50 -10.01 11.04
C TRP A 36 8.12 -9.56 10.60
N ALA A 37 7.29 -10.48 10.09
CA ALA A 37 5.91 -10.18 9.71
C ALA A 37 5.08 -9.74 10.94
N TRP A 38 5.22 -10.45 12.06
CA TRP A 38 4.61 -10.06 13.33
C TRP A 38 5.17 -8.75 13.88
N ALA A 39 6.49 -8.55 13.85
CA ALA A 39 7.12 -7.31 14.30
C ALA A 39 6.60 -6.10 13.50
N ALA A 40 6.51 -6.23 12.17
CA ALA A 40 5.96 -5.19 11.30
C ALA A 40 4.49 -4.89 11.59
N LEU A 41 3.69 -5.92 11.89
CA LEU A 41 2.28 -5.75 12.24
C LEU A 41 2.13 -5.01 13.58
N ILE A 42 2.90 -5.41 14.60
CA ILE A 42 2.94 -4.72 15.91
C ILE A 42 3.35 -3.27 15.72
N VAL A 43 4.40 -3.01 14.94
CA VAL A 43 4.89 -1.65 14.68
C VAL A 43 3.85 -0.80 13.95
N ALA A 44 3.14 -1.37 12.98
CA ALA A 44 2.06 -0.70 12.28
C ALA A 44 0.87 -0.36 13.18
N PHE A 45 0.50 -1.22 14.13
CA PHE A 45 -0.64 -0.97 15.02
C PHE A 45 -0.29 -0.09 16.23
N LEU A 46 0.85 -0.30 16.90
CA LEU A 46 1.22 0.44 18.11
C LEU A 46 1.81 1.81 17.79
N PHE A 47 2.69 1.88 16.79
CA PHE A 47 3.42 3.10 16.45
C PHE A 47 2.84 3.82 15.24
N ARG A 48 1.78 3.28 14.62
CA ARG A 48 1.21 3.76 13.35
C ARG A 48 2.23 3.87 12.23
N PHE A 49 3.33 3.13 12.34
CA PHE A 49 4.39 3.15 11.36
C PHE A 49 4.06 2.10 10.29
N THR A 50 3.28 2.51 9.30
CA THR A 50 2.73 1.61 8.25
C THR A 50 3.71 1.29 7.13
N LEU A 51 4.86 1.97 7.06
CA LEU A 51 5.87 1.77 6.02
C LEU A 51 6.32 0.31 5.85
N PRO A 52 6.60 -0.47 6.93
CA PRO A 52 6.96 -1.88 6.79
C PRO A 52 5.87 -2.69 6.12
N ILE A 53 4.60 -2.42 6.44
CA ILE A 53 3.45 -3.09 5.83
C ILE A 53 3.23 -2.64 4.38
N THR A 54 3.46 -1.37 4.07
CA THR A 54 3.42 -0.87 2.68
C THR A 54 4.48 -1.57 1.83
N ILE A 55 5.72 -1.63 2.30
CA ILE A 55 6.82 -2.33 1.64
C ILE A 55 6.51 -3.83 1.52
N GLY A 56 6.03 -4.42 2.61
CA GLY A 56 5.52 -5.80 2.64
C GLY A 56 4.45 -6.05 1.58
N SER A 57 3.52 -5.12 1.40
CA SER A 57 2.38 -5.31 0.48
C SER A 57 2.82 -5.21 -0.97
N PHE A 58 3.86 -4.42 -1.25
CA PHE A 58 4.51 -4.36 -2.56
C PHE A 58 5.18 -5.69 -2.89
N PHE A 59 6.01 -6.21 -1.98
CA PHE A 59 6.68 -7.50 -2.18
C PHE A 59 5.70 -8.67 -2.17
N GLY A 60 4.65 -8.62 -1.34
CA GLY A 60 3.57 -9.60 -1.34
C GLY A 60 2.82 -9.61 -2.67
N ALA A 61 2.49 -8.43 -3.22
CA ALA A 61 1.86 -8.35 -4.53
C ALA A 61 2.78 -8.83 -5.66
N MET A 62 4.06 -8.49 -5.62
CA MET A 62 5.01 -8.86 -6.68
C MET A 62 5.42 -10.33 -6.62
N ASN A 63 5.84 -10.81 -5.45
CA ASN A 63 6.50 -12.12 -5.28
C ASN A 63 5.52 -13.23 -4.87
N VAL A 64 4.47 -12.91 -4.09
CA VAL A 64 3.47 -13.91 -3.67
C VAL A 64 2.32 -13.99 -4.67
N LEU A 65 1.79 -12.85 -5.10
CA LEU A 65 0.69 -12.79 -6.10
C LEU A 65 1.18 -12.77 -7.55
N GLY A 66 2.48 -12.58 -7.80
CA GLY A 66 3.07 -12.59 -9.14
C GLY A 66 2.71 -11.36 -9.99
N TRP A 67 2.29 -10.25 -9.37
CA TRP A 67 1.88 -9.07 -10.10
C TRP A 67 3.08 -8.31 -10.70
N HIS A 68 2.82 -7.60 -11.79
CA HIS A 68 3.82 -6.68 -12.33
C HIS A 68 4.12 -5.56 -11.32
N TRP A 69 5.38 -5.16 -11.21
CA TRP A 69 5.86 -4.18 -10.21
C TRP A 69 5.05 -2.88 -10.20
N ALA A 70 4.58 -2.40 -11.35
CA ALA A 70 3.80 -1.17 -11.43
C ALA A 70 2.42 -1.32 -10.75
N LEU A 71 1.76 -2.47 -10.95
CA LEU A 71 0.48 -2.76 -10.30
C LEU A 71 0.67 -3.00 -8.81
N ALA A 72 1.75 -3.69 -8.42
CA ALA A 72 2.12 -3.89 -7.03
C ALA A 72 2.38 -2.55 -6.31
N ALA A 73 3.06 -1.60 -6.96
CA ALA A 73 3.32 -0.27 -6.40
C ALA A 73 2.03 0.53 -6.20
N ILE A 74 1.12 0.50 -7.18
CA ILE A 74 -0.20 1.14 -7.08
C ILE A 74 -1.04 0.51 -5.97
N PHE A 75 -1.00 -0.82 -5.86
CA PHE A 75 -1.72 -1.56 -4.82
C PHE A 75 -1.18 -1.24 -3.43
N ALA A 76 0.14 -1.22 -3.26
CA ALA A 76 0.79 -0.94 -1.98
C ALA A 76 0.61 0.53 -1.55
N ALA A 77 0.69 1.45 -2.50
CA ALA A 77 0.65 2.88 -2.24
C ALA A 77 -0.18 3.63 -3.30
N PRO A 78 -1.52 3.49 -3.29
CA PRO A 78 -2.39 4.12 -4.28
C PRO A 78 -2.30 5.64 -4.26
N GLY A 79 -1.96 6.24 -3.12
CA GLY A 79 -1.75 7.68 -3.00
C GLY A 79 -0.58 8.20 -3.85
N LEU A 80 0.42 7.37 -4.18
CA LEU A 80 1.54 7.79 -5.02
C LEU A 80 1.09 8.15 -6.44
N LEU A 81 0.03 7.52 -6.96
CA LEU A 81 -0.54 7.90 -8.27
C LEU A 81 -0.96 9.37 -8.32
N LEU A 82 -1.44 9.90 -7.19
CA LEU A 82 -1.89 11.28 -7.09
C LEU A 82 -0.72 12.24 -6.80
N VAL A 83 0.27 11.80 -6.04
CA VAL A 83 1.41 12.61 -5.62
C VAL A 83 2.45 12.78 -6.74
N ILE A 84 2.76 11.71 -7.47
CA ILE A 84 3.85 11.69 -8.47
C ILE A 84 3.69 12.79 -9.53
N PRO A 85 2.52 12.97 -10.19
CA PRO A 85 2.35 14.02 -11.20
C PRO A 85 2.57 15.43 -10.62
N GLY A 86 2.09 15.67 -9.39
CA GLY A 86 2.25 16.96 -8.71
C GLY A 86 3.71 17.26 -8.36
N VAL A 87 4.44 16.26 -7.86
CA VAL A 87 5.88 16.37 -7.58
C VAL A 87 6.66 16.66 -8.86
N ILE A 88 6.40 15.93 -9.94
CA ILE A 88 7.06 16.16 -11.23
C ILE A 88 6.81 17.59 -11.75
N ALA A 89 5.57 18.07 -11.70
CA ALA A 89 5.23 19.43 -12.11
C ALA A 89 5.97 20.49 -11.28
N SER A 90 6.10 20.27 -9.96
CA SER A 90 6.82 21.18 -9.07
C SER A 90 8.31 21.25 -9.40
N ILE A 91 8.95 20.12 -9.72
CA ILE A 91 10.37 20.07 -10.12
C ILE A 91 10.58 20.84 -11.42
N PHE A 92 9.72 20.63 -12.42
CA PHE A 92 9.81 21.39 -13.68
C PHE A 92 9.63 22.90 -13.47
N SER A 93 8.78 23.31 -12.53
CA SER A 93 8.59 24.73 -12.20
C SER A 93 9.83 25.37 -11.56
N LEU A 94 10.65 24.59 -10.85
CA LEU A 94 11.91 25.06 -10.25
C LEU A 94 13.04 25.18 -11.29
N VAL A 95 13.08 24.28 -12.26
CA VAL A 95 14.10 24.30 -13.35
C VAL A 95 13.82 25.40 -14.37
N LYS A 96 12.57 25.80 -14.55
CA LYS A 96 12.15 26.83 -15.52
C LYS A 96 12.18 28.26 -14.97
N ARG A 97 12.75 28.45 -13.77
CA ARG A 97 12.96 29.74 -13.09
C ARG A 97 14.37 30.27 -13.37
#